data_AF-A0A368TQJ7-F1
#
_entry.id   AF-A0A368TQJ7-F1
#
_cell.length_a   1.000
_cell.length_b   1.000
_cell.length_c   1.000
_cell.angle_alpha   90.00
_cell.angle_beta   90.00
_cell.angle_gamma   90.00
#
_symmetry.space_group_name_H-M   'P 1'
#
loop_
_entity.id
_entity.type
_entity.pdbx_description
1 polymer ?
#
loop_
_entity_poly.entity_id
_entity_poly.type
_entity_poly.pdbx_seq_one_letter_code
_entity_poly.pdbx_strand_id
1 'polypeptide(L)'
;MRVILHGPVTADHLADAELMAGITPTSFVTNGLSHPPRGSRLPVDVYPICPMQPVETRERARNYTLVFHSDALVCAGGNDHLVSLARNYNLLIYEVNP
;
A
#
# COMPACT_ATOMS: atom_id res chain seq x y z
N MET A 1 7.27 6.90 -8.33
CA MET A 1 7.14 5.89 -7.27
C MET A 1 5.66 5.54 -7.10
N ARG A 2 5.30 4.29 -7.40
CA ARG A 2 3.96 3.72 -7.19
C ARG A 2 3.88 3.23 -5.75
N VAL A 3 3.03 3.84 -4.93
CA VAL A 3 3.00 3.60 -3.48
C VAL A 3 1.73 2.88 -3.07
N ILE A 4 1.88 1.74 -2.39
CA ILE A 4 0.76 1.04 -1.78
C ILE A 4 0.28 1.83 -0.58
N LEU A 5 -1.02 2.10 -0.53
CA LEU A 5 -1.67 2.61 0.68
C LEU A 5 -2.42 1.47 1.36
N HIS A 6 -2.12 1.23 2.63
CA HIS A 6 -2.85 0.28 3.45
C HIS A 6 -3.31 0.90 4.77
N GLY A 7 -4.59 0.71 5.09
CA GLY A 7 -5.24 1.26 6.28
C GLY A 7 -5.59 2.75 6.16
N PRO A 8 -5.84 3.44 7.29
CA PRO A 8 -6.26 4.85 7.34
C PRO A 8 -5.06 5.80 7.18
N VAL A 9 -4.45 5.82 6.01
CA VAL A 9 -3.31 6.69 5.71
C VAL A 9 -3.75 8.15 5.62
N THR A 10 -3.09 9.04 6.36
CA THR A 10 -3.32 10.49 6.36
C THR A 10 -2.27 11.23 5.52
N ALA A 11 -2.46 12.53 5.31
CA ALA A 11 -1.44 13.35 4.63
C ALA A 11 -0.15 13.45 5.45
N ASP A 12 -0.26 13.51 6.77
CA ASP A 12 0.89 13.58 7.68
C ASP A 12 1.74 12.30 7.57
N HIS A 13 1.11 11.12 7.49
CA HIS A 13 1.85 9.88 7.28
C HIS A 13 2.63 9.87 5.95
N LEU A 14 2.12 10.54 4.90
CA LEU A 14 2.86 10.64 3.63
C LEU A 14 4.03 11.61 3.74
N ALA A 15 3.87 12.73 4.45
CA ALA A 15 4.96 13.67 4.70
C ALA A 15 6.08 13.01 5.53
N ASP A 16 5.71 12.24 6.56
CA ASP A 16 6.67 11.47 7.36
C ASP A 16 7.34 10.37 6.53
N ALA A 17 6.60 9.66 5.68
CA ALA A 17 7.16 8.63 4.80
C ALA A 17 8.17 9.22 3.81
N GLU A 18 7.93 10.43 3.30
CA GLU A 18 8.88 11.17 2.46
C GLU A 18 10.14 11.51 3.25
N LEU A 19 9.99 12.07 4.46
CA LEU A 19 11.11 12.51 5.28
C LEU A 19 11.95 11.34 5.83
N MET A 20 11.31 10.28 6.30
CA MET A 20 11.96 9.19 7.04
C MET A 20 12.39 8.03 6.14
N ALA A 21 11.60 7.73 5.11
CA ALA A 21 11.80 6.57 4.24
C ALA A 21 12.09 6.95 2.77
N GLY A 22 12.11 8.25 2.44
CA GLY A 22 12.33 8.71 1.07
C GLY A 22 11.20 8.35 0.11
N ILE A 23 9.99 8.13 0.62
CA ILE A 23 8.83 7.71 -0.16
C ILE A 23 8.06 8.96 -0.64
N THR A 24 8.30 9.38 -1.88
CA THR A 24 7.53 10.46 -2.53
C THR A 24 6.59 9.87 -3.59
N PRO A 25 5.28 9.76 -3.33
CA PRO A 25 4.34 9.13 -4.26
C PRO A 25 4.19 9.92 -5.56
N THR A 26 4.24 9.24 -6.71
CA THR A 26 3.80 9.79 -8.01
C THR A 26 2.47 9.21 -8.45
N SER A 27 2.09 8.06 -7.89
CA SER A 27 0.77 7.44 -8.01
C SER A 27 0.56 6.48 -6.85
N PHE A 28 -0.69 6.13 -6.60
CA PHE A 28 -1.08 5.21 -5.53
C PHE A 28 -1.58 3.89 -6.07
N VAL A 29 -1.38 2.85 -5.28
CA VAL A 29 -1.91 1.50 -5.48
C VAL A 29 -2.70 1.12 -4.25
N THR A 30 -3.94 0.64 -4.42
CA THR A 30 -4.82 0.29 -3.30
C THR A 30 -5.60 -1.00 -3.57
N ASN A 31 -6.04 -1.64 -2.49
CA ASN A 31 -6.96 -2.78 -2.52
C ASN A 31 -8.43 -2.36 -2.73
N GLY A 32 -8.71 -1.05 -2.86
CA GLY A 32 -10.05 -0.49 -3.01
C GLY A 32 -10.74 -0.11 -1.70
N LEU A 33 -10.10 -0.38 -0.56
CA LEU A 33 -10.58 0.02 0.77
C LEU A 33 -9.78 1.20 1.34
N SER A 34 -8.50 1.31 0.97
CA SER A 34 -7.68 2.46 1.32
C SER A 34 -7.86 3.57 0.28
N HIS A 35 -8.19 4.76 0.77
CA HIS A 35 -8.30 5.96 -0.06
C HIS A 35 -7.06 6.84 0.13
N PRO A 36 -6.54 7.47 -0.92
CA PRO A 36 -5.53 8.50 -0.76
C PRO A 36 -6.04 9.62 0.16
N PRO A 37 -5.13 10.35 0.84
CA PRO A 37 -5.50 11.51 1.64
C PRO A 37 -6.34 12.51 0.82
N ARG A 38 -7.33 13.11 1.49
CA ARG A 38 -8.24 14.07 0.86
C ARG A 38 -7.45 15.20 0.19
N GLY A 39 -7.79 15.50 -1.06
CA GLY A 39 -7.13 16.55 -1.84
C GLY A 39 -5.96 16.08 -2.71
N SER A 40 -5.51 14.83 -2.56
CA SER A 40 -4.58 14.24 -3.52
C SER A 40 -5.21 14.17 -4.91
N ARG A 41 -4.46 14.62 -5.92
CA ARG A 41 -4.81 14.49 -7.35
C ARG A 41 -3.97 13.45 -8.09
N LEU A 42 -3.15 12.70 -7.35
CA LEU A 42 -2.29 11.69 -7.95
C LEU A 42 -3.14 10.52 -8.49
N PRO A 43 -2.73 9.89 -9.59
CA PRO A 43 -3.42 8.72 -10.13
C PRO A 43 -3.50 7.60 -9.09
N VAL A 44 -4.58 6.83 -9.14
CA VAL A 44 -4.84 5.72 -8.21
C VAL A 44 -5.22 4.49 -9.01
N ASP A 45 -4.43 3.44 -8.89
CA ASP A 45 -4.76 2.12 -9.42
C ASP A 45 -5.36 1.25 -8.31
N VAL A 46 -6.51 0.66 -8.60
CA VAL A 46 -7.25 -0.19 -7.67
C VAL A 46 -7.15 -1.63 -8.13
N TYR A 47 -6.59 -2.49 -7.29
CA TYR A 47 -6.57 -3.95 -7.50
C TYR A 47 -7.51 -4.61 -6.50
N PRO A 48 -8.80 -4.78 -6.85
CA PRO A 48 -9.76 -5.40 -5.97
C PRO A 48 -9.46 -6.89 -5.80
N ILE A 49 -10.09 -7.48 -4.79
CA ILE A 49 -10.08 -8.93 -4.62
C ILE A 49 -10.73 -9.60 -5.83
N CYS A 50 -10.05 -10.59 -6.42
CA CYS A 50 -10.58 -11.37 -7.52
C CYS A 50 -11.64 -12.38 -7.01
N PRO A 51 -12.90 -12.34 -7.49
CA PRO A 51 -13.96 -13.24 -7.00
C PRO A 51 -13.75 -14.70 -7.43
N MET A 52 -12.98 -14.94 -8.49
CA MET A 52 -12.66 -16.28 -8.99
C MET A 52 -11.58 -17.00 -8.16
N GLN A 53 -10.88 -16.28 -7.28
CA GLN A 53 -9.91 -16.88 -6.37
C GLN A 53 -10.62 -17.47 -5.14
N PRO A 54 -10.17 -18.62 -4.59
CA PRO A 54 -10.72 -19.18 -3.36
C PRO A 54 -10.73 -18.17 -2.20
N VAL A 55 -11.73 -18.25 -1.32
CA VAL A 55 -11.92 -17.31 -0.19
C VAL A 55 -10.69 -17.26 0.70
N GLU A 56 -10.07 -18.41 0.89
CA GLU A 56 -8.94 -18.65 1.76
C GLU A 56 -7.65 -18.00 1.24
N THR A 57 -7.54 -17.75 -0.07
CA THR A 57 -6.29 -17.32 -0.72
C THR A 57 -6.40 -16.00 -1.46
N ARG A 58 -7.60 -15.53 -1.78
CA ARG A 58 -7.82 -14.33 -2.61
C ARG A 58 -7.17 -13.06 -2.09
N GLU A 59 -7.13 -12.86 -0.77
CA GLU A 59 -6.46 -11.69 -0.18
C GLU A 59 -4.94 -11.76 -0.31
N ARG A 60 -4.37 -12.95 -0.09
CA ARG A 60 -2.94 -13.19 -0.27
C ARG A 60 -2.55 -12.97 -1.73
N ALA A 61 -3.30 -13.57 -2.66
CA ALA A 61 -3.09 -13.40 -4.09
C ALA A 61 -3.13 -11.91 -4.49
N ARG A 62 -4.12 -11.15 -3.98
CA ARG A 62 -4.18 -9.70 -4.20
C ARG A 62 -2.97 -8.96 -3.61
N ASN A 63 -2.49 -9.32 -2.41
CA ASN A 63 -1.27 -8.71 -1.85
C ASN A 63 -0.05 -8.90 -2.75
N TYR A 64 0.11 -10.07 -3.36
CA TYR A 64 1.16 -10.28 -4.36
C TYR A 64 0.99 -9.32 -5.54
N THR A 65 -0.23 -9.14 -6.06
CA THR A 65 -0.49 -8.15 -7.12
C THR A 65 -0.13 -6.73 -6.70
N LEU A 66 -0.49 -6.31 -5.48
CA LEU A 66 -0.17 -4.96 -4.98
C LEU A 66 1.35 -4.75 -4.93
N VAL A 67 2.08 -5.68 -4.32
CA VAL A 67 3.54 -5.60 -4.14
C VAL A 67 4.25 -5.67 -5.49
N PHE A 68 3.79 -6.51 -6.41
CA PHE A 68 4.39 -6.66 -7.74
C PHE A 68 4.27 -5.39 -8.60
N HIS A 69 3.22 -4.59 -8.40
CA HIS A 69 2.96 -3.37 -9.17
C HIS A 69 3.36 -2.07 -8.44
N SER A 70 4.17 -2.15 -7.38
CA SER A 70 4.51 -1.01 -6.54
C SER A 70 5.99 -0.96 -6.18
N ASP A 71 6.46 0.24 -5.85
CA ASP A 71 7.84 0.51 -5.48
C ASP A 71 8.00 0.71 -3.95
N ALA A 72 6.91 1.08 -3.27
CA ALA A 72 6.91 1.36 -1.84
C ALA A 72 5.56 1.03 -1.18
N LEU A 73 5.56 0.91 0.14
CA LEU A 73 4.41 0.64 0.99
C LEU A 73 4.34 1.69 2.12
N VAL A 74 3.18 2.33 2.25
CA VAL A 74 2.79 3.09 3.44
C VAL A 74 1.65 2.34 4.13
N CYS A 75 1.92 1.80 5.31
CA CYS A 75 1.00 0.95 6.05
C CYS A 75 0.66 1.58 7.40
N ALA A 76 -0.60 1.99 7.58
CA ALA A 76 -1.13 2.49 8.86
C ALA A 76 -2.06 1.44 9.48
N GLY A 77 -1.86 1.10 10.76
CA GLY A 77 -2.74 0.16 11.49
C GLY A 77 -2.38 -1.32 11.35
N GLY A 78 -1.22 -1.63 10.76
CA GLY A 78 -0.63 -2.97 10.73
C GLY A 78 -1.19 -3.93 9.66
N ASN A 79 -0.28 -4.69 9.03
CA ASN A 79 -0.60 -5.83 8.17
C ASN A 79 0.66 -6.69 7.98
N ASP A 80 0.93 -7.59 8.92
CA ASP A 80 2.17 -8.38 8.97
C ASP A 80 2.43 -9.14 7.67
N HIS A 81 1.37 -9.67 7.04
CA HIS A 81 1.50 -10.39 5.79
C HIS A 81 1.95 -9.48 4.64
N LEU A 82 1.31 -8.31 4.47
CA LEU A 82 1.66 -7.36 3.41
C LEU A 82 3.04 -6.74 3.64
N VAL A 83 3.36 -6.40 4.89
CA VAL A 83 4.68 -5.86 5.27
C VAL A 83 5.77 -6.88 5.01
N SER A 84 5.60 -8.13 5.48
CA SER A 84 6.56 -9.20 5.23
C SER A 84 6.75 -9.43 3.73
N LEU A 85 5.67 -9.38 2.96
CA LEU A 85 5.73 -9.51 1.51
C LEU A 85 6.47 -8.34 0.85
N ALA A 86 6.18 -7.10 1.24
CA ALA A 86 6.88 -5.92 0.73
C ALA A 86 8.38 -5.98 1.02
N ARG A 87 8.79 -6.45 2.20
CA ARG A 87 10.21 -6.68 2.54
C ARG A 87 10.86 -7.70 1.61
N ASN A 88 10.19 -8.81 1.33
CA ASN A 88 10.70 -9.85 0.44
C ASN A 88 10.89 -9.36 -1.01
N TYR A 89 10.11 -8.36 -1.43
CA TYR A 89 10.23 -7.73 -2.75
C TYR A 89 11.10 -6.46 -2.74
N ASN A 90 11.76 -6.16 -1.62
CA ASN A 90 12.63 -4.99 -1.44
C ASN A 90 11.95 -3.63 -1.69
N LEU A 91 10.65 -3.53 -1.37
CA LEU A 91 9.97 -2.23 -1.40
C LEU A 91 10.48 -1.34 -0.26
N LEU A 92 10.44 -0.02 -0.46
CA LEU A 92 10.57 0.93 0.64
C LEU A 92 9.31 0.83 1.51
N ILE A 93 9.48 0.85 2.84
CA ILE A 93 8.37 0.62 3.77
C ILE A 93 8.36 1.71 4.83
N TYR A 94 7.18 2.32 5.01
CA TYR A 94 6.86 3.15 6.16
C TYR A 94 5.66 2.55 6.88
N GLU A 95 5.86 2.18 8.14
CA GLU A 95 4.85 1.54 8.99
C GLU A 95 4.49 2.47 10.15
N VAL A 96 3.20 2.75 10.31
CA VAL A 96 2.64 3.47 11.44
C VAL A 96 1.89 2.47 12.31
N ASN A 97 2.48 2.16 13.47
CA ASN A 97 1.82 1.35 14.49
C ASN A 97 0.76 2.21 15.22
N PRO A 98 -0.39 1.62 15.59
CA PRO A 98 -1.40 2.29 16.41
C PRO A 98 -0.91 2.62 17.81
#